data_AF-A0AAD4BGA5-F1
#
_entry.id   AF-A0AAD4BGA5-F1
#
_cell.length_a   1.000
_cell.length_b   1.000
_cell.length_c   1.000
_cell.angle_alpha   90.00
_cell.angle_beta   90.00
_cell.angle_gamma   90.00
#
_symmetry.space_group_name_H-M   'P 1'
#
loop_
_entity.id
_entity.type
_entity.pdbx_description
1 polymer ?
#
loop_
_entity_poly.entity_id
_entity_poly.type
_entity_poly.pdbx_seq_one_letter_code
_entity_poly.pdbx_strand_id
1 'polypeptide(L)'
;EPTILKKISEIAQREPDILNHVPEMVFFHVFSDCSTAIIHECLNLPKEGAQILYLIVFQELMPITKLIGDPFLECWWDTVKCECHLALWRNAVHRCDVSNSNLMYKSDGSSVIGILNDFDLATVTEGVADNQCTETVPFMALKLLTKDGLGGKIKHIYAHDAESFIWVLTWICLCYEDDKLYKHGWPLDDWLKVNVHLCGMEKLFFLILRIL
;
A
#
# COMPACT_ATOMS: atom_id res chain seq x y z
N GLU A 1 6.02 -11.87 16.53
CA GLU A 1 5.26 -10.93 15.70
C GLU A 1 6.22 -10.38 14.66
N PRO A 2 5.81 -10.20 13.41
CA PRO A 2 6.61 -9.50 12.41
C PRO A 2 7.05 -8.15 12.96
N THR A 3 8.34 -7.81 12.85
CA THR A 3 8.93 -6.63 13.51
C THR A 3 8.22 -5.33 13.13
N ILE A 4 7.75 -5.23 11.89
CA ILE A 4 7.02 -4.07 11.37
C ILE A 4 5.63 -3.92 12.02
N LEU A 5 4.85 -5.01 12.08
CA LEU A 5 3.50 -5.00 12.67
C LEU A 5 3.55 -4.67 14.17
N LYS A 6 4.56 -5.20 14.87
CA LYS A 6 4.80 -4.84 16.28
C LYS A 6 5.03 -3.34 16.43
N LYS A 7 5.87 -2.75 15.57
CA LYS A 7 6.17 -1.32 15.61
C LYS A 7 4.92 -0.49 15.31
N ILE A 8 4.11 -0.91 14.34
CA ILE A 8 2.83 -0.25 14.00
C ILE A 8 1.89 -0.30 15.22
N SER A 9 1.75 -1.45 15.87
CA SER A 9 0.95 -1.59 17.10
C SER A 9 1.46 -0.69 18.23
N GLU A 10 2.78 -0.60 18.42
CA GLU A 10 3.39 0.29 19.43
C GLU A 10 3.16 1.78 19.13
N ILE A 11 3.23 2.19 17.86
CA ILE A 11 2.89 3.57 17.44
C ILE A 11 1.40 3.82 17.67
N ALA A 12 0.55 2.83 17.35
CA ALA A 12 -0.89 2.91 17.51
C ALA A 12 -1.36 3.02 18.96
N GLN A 13 -0.64 2.41 19.89
CA GLN A 13 -0.92 2.56 21.31
C GLN A 13 -0.51 3.94 21.86
N ARG A 14 0.41 4.65 21.20
CA ARG A 14 0.88 5.99 21.63
C ARG A 14 0.04 7.12 21.05
N GLU A 15 -0.63 6.88 19.93
CA GLU A 15 -1.45 7.85 19.22
C GLU A 15 -2.90 7.35 19.18
N PRO A 16 -3.78 7.83 20.08
CA PRO A 16 -5.16 7.34 20.18
C PRO A 16 -5.94 7.45 18.87
N ASP A 17 -5.59 8.45 18.07
CA ASP A 17 -6.24 8.77 16.81
C ASP A 17 -5.90 7.77 15.68
N ILE A 18 -4.86 6.93 15.82
CA ILE A 18 -4.53 5.87 14.84
C ILE A 18 -4.91 4.49 15.30
N LEU A 19 -5.21 4.30 16.59
CA LEU A 19 -5.44 3.00 17.21
C LEU A 19 -6.51 2.18 16.47
N ASN A 20 -7.56 2.86 15.99
CA ASN A 20 -8.65 2.23 15.27
C ASN A 20 -8.43 2.12 13.76
N HIS A 21 -7.37 2.72 13.22
CA HIS A 21 -7.09 2.85 11.79
C HIS A 21 -5.97 1.92 11.30
N VAL A 22 -5.45 1.04 12.15
CA VAL A 22 -4.48 0.00 11.79
C VAL A 22 -5.14 -1.40 11.81
N PRO A 23 -4.70 -2.35 10.97
CA PRO A 23 -5.18 -3.73 11.00
C PRO A 23 -4.90 -4.39 12.34
N GLU A 24 -5.93 -5.00 12.94
CA GLU A 24 -5.78 -5.77 14.18
C GLU A 24 -5.26 -7.16 13.86
N MET A 25 -4.01 -7.45 14.26
CA MET A 25 -3.43 -8.78 14.14
C MET A 25 -3.92 -9.67 15.28
N VAL A 26 -4.66 -10.72 14.95
CA VAL A 26 -5.25 -11.67 15.91
C VAL A 26 -4.27 -12.81 16.23
N PHE A 27 -3.51 -13.25 15.23
CA PHE A 27 -2.60 -14.38 15.38
C PHE A 27 -1.42 -14.28 14.42
N PHE A 28 -0.27 -14.84 14.82
CA PHE A 28 0.84 -15.10 13.91
C PHE A 28 1.58 -16.39 14.27
N HIS A 29 2.17 -17.04 13.27
CA HIS A 29 3.06 -18.19 13.43
C HIS A 29 4.28 -18.04 12.51
N VAL A 30 5.43 -18.50 12.99
CA VAL A 30 6.71 -18.43 12.27
C VAL A 30 7.16 -19.84 11.92
N PHE A 31 7.34 -20.11 10.63
CA PHE A 31 7.87 -21.39 10.17
C PHE A 31 9.40 -21.29 9.99
N SER A 32 10.14 -21.40 11.11
CA SER A 32 11.61 -21.34 11.11
C SER A 32 12.26 -22.35 10.17
N ASP A 33 11.64 -23.51 10.05
CA ASP A 33 12.13 -24.65 9.27
C ASP A 33 11.92 -24.45 7.76
N CYS A 34 11.15 -23.41 7.37
CA CYS A 34 10.95 -23.00 5.99
C CYS A 34 11.84 -21.81 5.61
N SER A 35 12.87 -21.51 6.39
CA SER A 35 13.80 -20.44 6.06
C SER A 35 14.55 -20.72 4.76
N THR A 36 14.55 -19.75 3.86
CA THR A 36 15.38 -19.80 2.64
C THR A 36 16.88 -19.85 2.95
N ALA A 37 17.31 -19.57 4.19
CA ALA A 37 18.68 -19.78 4.63
C ALA A 37 19.13 -21.25 4.46
N ILE A 38 18.21 -22.20 4.58
CA ILE A 38 18.47 -23.63 4.35
C ILE A 38 18.82 -23.87 2.88
N ILE A 39 18.07 -23.22 1.97
CA ILE A 39 18.32 -23.30 0.52
C ILE A 39 19.66 -22.62 0.18
N HIS A 40 19.92 -21.44 0.75
CA HIS A 40 21.18 -20.72 0.55
C HIS A 40 22.37 -21.56 1.02
N GLU A 41 22.24 -22.24 2.16
CA GLU A 41 23.25 -23.17 2.66
C GLU A 41 23.47 -24.35 1.72
N CYS A 42 22.41 -24.98 1.22
CA CYS A 42 22.52 -26.05 0.23
C CYS A 42 23.20 -25.60 -1.08
N LEU A 43 23.08 -24.31 -1.44
CA LEU A 43 23.63 -23.73 -2.67
C LEU A 43 24.98 -23.01 -2.46
N ASN A 44 25.56 -23.03 -1.25
CA ASN A 44 26.75 -22.26 -0.89
C ASN A 44 26.63 -20.74 -1.18
N LEU A 45 25.45 -20.17 -0.96
CA LEU A 45 25.18 -18.75 -1.09
C LEU A 45 25.23 -18.05 0.28
N PRO A 46 25.52 -16.73 0.33
CA PRO A 46 25.42 -15.94 1.55
C PRO A 46 24.01 -16.04 2.14
N LYS A 47 23.88 -16.16 3.46
CA LYS A 47 22.56 -16.20 4.15
C LYS A 47 21.92 -14.82 4.31
N GLU A 48 22.62 -13.76 3.93
CA GLU A 48 22.11 -12.39 3.88
C GLU A 48 20.93 -12.31 2.91
N GLY A 49 19.83 -11.71 3.36
CA GLY A 49 18.58 -11.65 2.58
C GLY A 49 17.73 -12.92 2.66
N ALA A 50 18.09 -13.90 3.48
CA ALA A 50 17.25 -15.07 3.73
C ALA A 50 15.90 -14.64 4.35
N GLN A 51 14.82 -15.06 3.70
CA GLN A 51 13.44 -14.88 4.10
C GLN A 51 12.93 -16.06 4.93
N ILE A 52 12.01 -15.76 5.85
CA ILE A 52 11.30 -16.73 6.70
C ILE A 52 9.81 -16.63 6.39
N LEU A 53 9.12 -17.76 6.35
CA LEU A 53 7.67 -17.80 6.13
C LEU A 53 6.92 -17.45 7.42
N TYR A 54 6.01 -16.48 7.33
CA TYR A 54 5.07 -16.10 8.38
C TYR A 54 3.65 -16.46 7.95
N LEU A 55 2.87 -17.01 8.88
CA LEU A 55 1.40 -17.01 8.78
C LEU A 55 0.90 -15.92 9.71
N ILE A 56 0.12 -14.99 9.18
CA ILE A 56 -0.45 -13.87 9.94
C ILE A 56 -1.95 -13.88 9.69
N VAL A 57 -2.72 -13.67 10.75
CA VAL A 57 -4.18 -13.60 10.70
C VAL A 57 -4.60 -12.26 11.28
N PHE A 58 -5.31 -11.49 10.46
CA PHE A 58 -5.91 -10.21 10.84
C PHE A 58 -7.41 -10.36 11.09
N GLN A 59 -7.99 -9.40 11.80
CA GLN A 59 -9.44 -9.22 11.83
C GLN A 59 -9.97 -9.02 10.40
N GLU A 60 -11.15 -9.57 10.11
CA GLU A 60 -11.80 -9.41 8.81
C GLU A 60 -12.14 -7.93 8.57
N LEU A 61 -11.69 -7.43 7.42
CA LEU A 61 -11.99 -6.09 6.91
C LEU A 61 -12.70 -6.21 5.56
N MET A 62 -13.46 -5.17 5.22
CA MET A 62 -14.21 -5.10 3.98
C MET A 62 -13.49 -4.21 2.96
N PRO A 63 -13.47 -4.56 1.67
CA PRO A 63 -12.79 -3.75 0.66
C PRO A 63 -13.54 -2.43 0.45
N ILE A 64 -12.80 -1.33 0.27
CA ILE A 64 -13.38 0.01 0.08
C ILE A 64 -14.34 0.09 -1.12
N THR A 65 -14.17 -0.79 -2.11
CA THR A 65 -14.98 -0.89 -3.34
C THR A 65 -16.44 -1.27 -3.10
N LYS A 66 -16.80 -1.74 -1.89
CA LYS A 66 -18.19 -1.97 -1.47
C LYS A 66 -18.91 -0.70 -1.04
N LEU A 67 -18.18 0.37 -0.76
CA LEU A 67 -18.75 1.65 -0.38
C LEU A 67 -19.07 2.49 -1.61
N ILE A 68 -20.11 3.31 -1.50
CA ILE A 68 -20.52 4.28 -2.53
C ILE A 68 -20.86 5.62 -1.87
N GLY A 69 -20.77 6.71 -2.62
CA GLY A 69 -21.16 8.05 -2.13
C GLY A 69 -20.31 8.55 -0.96
N ASP A 70 -20.95 9.18 0.02
CA ASP A 70 -20.28 9.82 1.15
C ASP A 70 -19.45 8.84 2.01
N PRO A 71 -19.96 7.65 2.40
CA PRO A 71 -19.15 6.66 3.14
C PRO A 71 -17.87 6.24 2.43
N PHE A 72 -17.88 6.19 1.09
CA PHE A 72 -16.68 5.88 0.31
C PHE A 72 -15.64 6.99 0.42
N LEU A 73 -16.05 8.25 0.24
CA LEU A 73 -15.15 9.39 0.33
C LEU A 73 -14.63 9.59 1.75
N GLU A 74 -15.47 9.38 2.76
CA GLU A 74 -15.08 9.40 4.18
C GLU A 74 -14.05 8.30 4.46
N CYS A 75 -14.30 7.06 4.02
CA CYS A 75 -13.36 5.96 4.19
C CYS A 75 -12.02 6.20 3.48
N TRP A 76 -12.06 6.69 2.24
CA TRP A 76 -10.85 7.03 1.49
C TRP A 76 -10.08 8.13 2.21
N TRP A 77 -10.79 9.18 2.65
CA TRP A 77 -10.21 10.28 3.37
C TRP A 77 -9.65 9.87 4.72
N ASP A 78 -10.29 8.96 5.45
CA ASP A 78 -9.74 8.37 6.66
C ASP A 78 -8.42 7.65 6.35
N THR A 79 -8.36 6.90 5.26
CA THR A 79 -7.13 6.19 4.90
C THR A 79 -5.98 7.14 4.53
N VAL A 80 -6.30 8.29 3.91
CA VAL A 80 -5.33 9.34 3.49
C VAL A 80 -4.94 10.28 4.63
N LYS A 81 -5.94 10.74 5.38
CA LYS A 81 -5.89 11.89 6.29
C LYS A 81 -5.99 11.49 7.74
N CYS A 82 -6.75 10.44 8.10
CA CYS A 82 -6.66 9.93 9.46
C CYS A 82 -5.29 9.31 9.58
N GLU A 83 -4.41 10.06 10.24
CA GLU A 83 -3.57 9.66 11.36
C GLU A 83 -2.78 8.34 11.14
N CYS A 84 -3.34 7.24 10.66
CA CYS A 84 -2.62 6.04 10.25
C CYS A 84 -1.51 6.30 9.23
N HIS A 85 -1.77 6.55 7.93
CA HIS A 85 -0.64 6.64 6.98
C HIS A 85 0.28 7.85 7.23
N LEU A 86 -0.28 9.04 7.47
CA LEU A 86 0.54 10.23 7.72
C LEU A 86 1.31 10.16 9.05
N ALA A 87 0.70 9.66 10.14
CA ALA A 87 1.44 9.55 11.40
C ALA A 87 2.37 8.34 11.43
N LEU A 88 2.03 7.22 10.78
CA LEU A 88 3.00 6.14 10.52
C LEU A 88 4.20 6.66 9.73
N TRP A 89 3.96 7.45 8.68
CA TRP A 89 5.04 8.11 7.92
C TRP A 89 5.91 8.96 8.83
N ARG A 90 5.30 9.80 9.67
CA ARG A 90 6.02 10.65 10.66
C ARG A 90 6.82 9.83 11.68
N ASN A 91 6.34 8.63 12.02
CA ASN A 91 6.99 7.69 12.94
C ASN A 91 7.95 6.70 12.24
N ALA A 92 8.46 7.09 11.07
CA ALA A 92 9.48 6.38 10.30
C ALA A 92 9.04 5.01 9.75
N VAL A 93 7.73 4.79 9.59
CA VAL A 93 7.17 3.69 8.81
C VAL A 93 6.94 4.23 7.40
N HIS A 94 7.87 3.92 6.51
CA HIS A 94 7.89 4.42 5.15
C HIS A 94 7.56 3.31 4.16
N ARG A 95 6.81 3.68 3.12
CA ARG A 95 6.21 2.82 2.08
C ARG A 95 5.13 1.90 2.61
N CYS A 96 3.93 2.07 2.09
CA CYS A 96 2.86 1.08 2.12
C CYS A 96 2.48 0.84 0.65
N ASP A 97 2.11 -0.39 0.28
CA ASP A 97 1.58 -0.61 -1.07
C ASP A 97 0.17 -0.02 -1.13
N VAL A 98 0.11 1.27 -1.50
CA VAL A 98 -1.16 1.98 -1.69
C VAL A 98 -1.81 1.46 -2.96
N SER A 99 -2.74 0.53 -2.79
CA SER A 99 -3.50 -0.10 -3.85
C SER A 99 -4.96 -0.23 -3.45
N ASN A 100 -5.84 -0.37 -4.44
CA ASN A 100 -7.28 -0.54 -4.20
C ASN A 100 -7.60 -1.80 -3.39
N SER A 101 -6.78 -2.85 -3.44
CA SER A 101 -6.94 -4.05 -2.61
C SER A 101 -6.56 -3.84 -1.14
N ASN A 102 -5.71 -2.85 -0.87
CA ASN A 102 -5.18 -2.58 0.46
C ASN A 102 -5.95 -1.46 1.17
N LEU A 103 -6.77 -0.69 0.46
CA LEU A 103 -7.75 0.22 1.08
C LEU A 103 -8.97 -0.58 1.52
N MET A 104 -9.13 -0.71 2.83
CA MET A 104 -10.20 -1.48 3.46
C MET A 104 -10.93 -0.65 4.51
N TYR A 105 -12.03 -1.18 5.04
CA TYR A 105 -12.77 -0.56 6.12
C TYR A 105 -13.30 -1.58 7.12
N LYS A 106 -13.52 -1.08 8.34
CA LYS A 106 -14.40 -1.72 9.32
C LYS A 106 -15.63 -0.85 9.55
N SER A 107 -16.75 -1.47 9.88
CA SER A 107 -17.99 -0.76 10.22
C SER A 107 -18.62 -1.39 11.45
N ASP A 108 -19.09 -0.53 12.36
CA ASP A 108 -19.90 -0.91 13.51
C ASP A 108 -21.40 -0.73 13.26
N GLY A 109 -21.79 -0.46 12.00
CA GLY A 109 -23.16 -0.17 11.58
C GLY A 109 -23.57 1.29 11.69
N SER A 110 -22.79 2.13 12.40
CA SER A 110 -23.05 3.57 12.54
C SER A 110 -21.99 4.44 11.87
N SER A 111 -20.76 3.92 11.80
CA SER A 111 -19.63 4.60 11.19
C SER A 111 -18.85 3.63 10.29
N VAL A 112 -18.11 4.20 9.36
CA VAL A 112 -17.14 3.51 8.52
C VAL A 112 -15.77 4.07 8.89
N ILE A 113 -14.83 3.17 9.18
CA ILE A 113 -13.46 3.53 9.54
C ILE A 113 -12.54 2.99 8.46
N GLY A 114 -11.86 3.89 7.74
CA GLY A 114 -10.87 3.54 6.73
C GLY A 114 -9.58 3.01 7.35
N ILE A 115 -9.06 1.93 6.76
CA ILE A 115 -7.86 1.22 7.21
C ILE A 115 -7.01 0.90 5.97
N LEU A 116 -5.73 1.29 6.01
CA LEU A 116 -4.74 0.81 5.06
C LEU A 116 -4.23 -0.55 5.56
N ASN A 117 -4.38 -1.59 4.74
CA ASN A 117 -3.89 -2.92 5.00
C ASN A 117 -2.55 -3.16 4.29
N ASP A 118 -1.91 -4.29 4.61
CA ASP A 118 -0.68 -4.77 3.99
C ASP A 118 0.56 -3.88 4.22
N PHE A 119 1.10 -4.00 5.44
CA PHE A 119 2.37 -3.39 5.83
C PHE A 119 3.56 -4.35 5.74
N ASP A 120 3.38 -5.52 5.12
CA ASP A 120 4.44 -6.54 5.08
C ASP A 120 5.65 -6.09 4.25
N LEU A 121 5.43 -5.15 3.32
CA LEU A 121 6.46 -4.48 2.53
C LEU A 121 6.94 -3.16 3.14
N ALA A 122 6.39 -2.74 4.28
CA ALA A 122 6.74 -1.47 4.87
C ALA A 122 8.14 -1.50 5.46
N THR A 123 8.87 -0.42 5.22
CA THR A 123 10.26 -0.26 5.66
C THR A 123 10.32 0.67 6.86
N VAL A 124 10.93 0.18 7.94
CA VAL A 124 11.26 1.02 9.09
C VAL A 124 12.64 1.60 8.86
N THR A 125 12.72 2.84 8.38
CA THR A 125 14.02 3.47 8.14
C THR A 125 14.23 4.68 9.04
N GLU A 126 15.20 4.57 9.95
CA GLU A 126 15.86 5.75 10.57
C GLU A 126 16.97 6.32 9.66
N GLY A 127 17.08 5.85 8.40
CA GLY A 127 18.17 6.15 7.46
C GLY A 127 17.79 6.03 5.98
N VAL A 128 18.78 5.90 5.09
CA VAL A 128 18.57 5.85 3.62
C VAL A 128 17.86 4.54 3.27
N ALA A 129 16.59 4.62 2.89
CA ALA A 129 15.81 3.48 2.44
C ALA A 129 16.49 2.78 1.26
N ASP A 130 16.51 1.44 1.27
CA ASP A 130 16.78 0.67 0.06
C ASP A 130 15.68 1.02 -0.95
N ASN A 131 16.04 1.76 -1.99
CA ASN A 131 15.07 2.53 -2.77
C ASN A 131 14.45 1.73 -3.94
N GLN A 132 14.52 0.41 -3.91
CA GLN A 132 13.81 -0.43 -4.86
C GLN A 132 12.31 -0.32 -4.59
N CYS A 133 11.58 0.22 -5.57
CA CYS A 133 10.17 0.56 -5.44
C CYS A 133 9.31 -0.70 -5.64
N THR A 134 8.58 -1.11 -4.60
CA THR A 134 7.64 -2.24 -4.61
C THR A 134 6.18 -1.83 -4.80
N GLU A 135 5.91 -0.55 -5.11
CA GLU A 135 4.53 -0.09 -5.31
C GLU A 135 3.91 -0.71 -6.56
N THR A 136 2.60 -0.93 -6.49
CA THR A 136 1.79 -1.33 -7.63
C THR A 136 1.86 -0.27 -8.74
N VAL A 137 2.47 -0.64 -9.88
CA VAL A 137 2.85 0.28 -11.00
C VAL A 137 1.75 1.27 -11.42
N PRO A 138 0.47 0.88 -11.58
CA PRO A 138 -0.61 1.82 -11.90
C PRO A 138 -0.78 2.95 -10.88
N PHE A 139 -0.56 2.68 -9.59
CA PHE A 139 -0.76 3.65 -8.52
C PHE A 139 0.50 4.44 -8.21
N MET A 140 1.68 3.92 -8.54
CA MET A 140 2.97 4.57 -8.32
C MET A 140 3.02 6.01 -8.85
N ALA A 141 3.58 6.92 -8.07
CA ALA A 141 3.72 8.33 -8.43
C ALA A 141 4.50 8.52 -9.75
N LEU A 142 4.09 9.49 -10.57
CA LEU A 142 4.69 9.76 -11.89
C LEU A 142 6.21 9.95 -11.82
N LYS A 143 6.69 10.61 -10.77
CA LYS A 143 8.11 10.87 -10.56
C LYS A 143 8.91 9.58 -10.30
N LEU A 144 8.27 8.56 -9.71
CA LEU A 144 8.86 7.25 -9.44
C LEU A 144 8.81 6.32 -10.67
N LEU A 145 7.91 6.58 -11.62
CA LEU A 145 7.81 5.88 -12.92
C LEU A 145 8.93 6.27 -13.92
N THR A 146 10.14 6.45 -13.43
CA THR A 146 11.34 6.78 -14.21
C THR A 146 12.46 5.79 -13.92
N LYS A 147 13.49 5.73 -14.79
CA LYS A 147 14.67 4.88 -14.54
C LYS A 147 15.36 5.21 -13.21
N ASP A 148 15.38 6.49 -12.84
CA ASP A 148 15.99 6.94 -11.59
C ASP A 148 15.08 6.64 -10.37
N GLY A 149 13.76 6.68 -10.55
CA GLY A 149 12.81 6.24 -9.52
C GLY A 149 12.92 4.75 -9.23
N LEU A 150 12.86 3.92 -10.27
CA LEU A 150 13.02 2.47 -10.17
C LEU A 150 14.40 2.05 -9.68
N GLY A 151 15.44 2.76 -10.11
CA GLY A 151 16.82 2.55 -9.66
C GLY A 151 17.10 3.11 -8.27
N GLY A 152 16.07 3.62 -7.58
CA GLY A 152 16.14 4.06 -6.21
C GLY A 152 17.00 5.30 -5.97
N LYS A 153 17.14 6.15 -6.97
CA LYS A 153 17.90 7.41 -6.85
C LYS A 153 17.02 8.57 -6.42
N ILE A 154 15.70 8.42 -6.54
CA ILE A 154 14.73 9.42 -6.13
C ILE A 154 14.35 9.17 -4.68
N LYS A 155 14.59 10.16 -3.82
CA LYS A 155 14.15 10.12 -2.42
C LYS A 155 12.63 10.00 -2.37
N HIS A 156 12.15 8.96 -1.68
CA HIS A 156 10.72 8.80 -1.39
C HIS A 156 10.27 9.87 -0.38
N ILE A 157 9.23 10.60 -0.71
CA ILE A 157 8.61 11.62 0.16
C ILE A 157 7.11 11.36 0.21
N TYR A 158 6.44 11.85 1.27
CA TYR A 158 5.00 11.68 1.46
C TYR A 158 4.15 12.12 0.25
N ALA A 159 4.61 13.12 -0.51
CA ALA A 159 3.91 13.57 -1.71
C ALA A 159 3.75 12.47 -2.77
N HIS A 160 4.67 11.49 -2.82
CA HIS A 160 4.54 10.35 -3.72
C HIS A 160 3.40 9.41 -3.25
N ASP A 161 3.34 9.10 -1.96
CA ASP A 161 2.26 8.27 -1.39
C ASP A 161 0.90 8.96 -1.56
N ALA A 162 0.84 10.28 -1.33
CA ALA A 162 -0.36 11.08 -1.55
C ALA A 162 -0.82 11.05 -3.01
N GLU A 163 0.12 11.08 -3.98
CA GLU A 163 -0.21 10.90 -5.39
C GLU A 163 -0.80 9.51 -5.66
N SER A 164 -0.23 8.46 -5.05
CA SER A 164 -0.74 7.09 -5.15
C SER A 164 -2.18 6.96 -4.65
N PHE A 165 -2.54 7.62 -3.54
CA PHE A 165 -3.93 7.65 -3.06
C PHE A 165 -4.90 8.32 -4.05
N ILE A 166 -4.47 9.36 -4.75
CA ILE A 166 -5.27 10.02 -5.80
C ILE A 166 -5.47 9.08 -6.99
N TRP A 167 -4.42 8.33 -7.36
CA TRP A 167 -4.52 7.32 -8.42
C TRP A 167 -5.47 6.18 -8.05
N VAL A 168 -5.44 5.70 -6.81
CA VAL A 168 -6.39 4.70 -6.32
C VAL A 168 -7.82 5.23 -6.32
N LEU A 169 -8.06 6.47 -5.86
CA LEU A 169 -9.38 7.11 -5.91
C LEU A 169 -9.91 7.17 -7.35
N THR A 170 -9.07 7.66 -8.27
CA THR A 170 -9.40 7.78 -9.69
C THR A 170 -9.73 6.41 -10.30
N TRP A 171 -8.94 5.39 -9.96
CA TRP A 171 -9.15 4.02 -10.43
C TRP A 171 -10.47 3.45 -9.93
N ILE A 172 -10.77 3.57 -8.63
CA ILE A 172 -12.03 3.05 -8.06
C ILE A 172 -13.23 3.75 -8.70
N CYS A 173 -13.21 5.09 -8.79
CA CYS A 173 -14.32 5.85 -9.36
C CYS A 173 -14.58 5.55 -10.86
N LEU A 174 -13.56 5.14 -11.62
CA LEU A 174 -13.69 4.92 -13.07
C LEU A 174 -13.84 3.44 -13.44
N CYS A 175 -13.35 2.52 -12.61
CA CYS A 175 -13.30 1.10 -12.92
C CYS A 175 -14.23 0.26 -12.05
N TYR A 176 -14.81 0.79 -10.98
CA TYR A 176 -15.70 0.03 -10.10
C TYR A 176 -17.10 0.63 -10.05
N GLU A 177 -18.10 -0.26 -10.05
CA GLU A 177 -19.48 0.02 -9.72
C GLU A 177 -20.01 -1.19 -8.94
N ASP A 178 -20.72 -0.97 -7.84
CA ASP A 178 -21.22 -2.02 -6.94
C ASP A 178 -20.21 -3.16 -6.63
N ASP A 179 -18.98 -2.82 -6.24
CA ASP A 179 -17.88 -3.77 -5.93
C ASP A 179 -17.41 -4.65 -7.11
N LYS A 180 -17.85 -4.34 -8.33
CA LYS A 180 -17.48 -5.07 -9.54
C LYS A 180 -16.56 -4.21 -10.40
N LEU A 181 -15.49 -4.83 -10.87
CA LEU A 181 -14.61 -4.22 -11.85
C LEU A 181 -15.31 -4.16 -13.21
N TYR A 182 -15.76 -2.97 -13.60
CA TYR A 182 -16.34 -2.69 -14.91
C TYR A 182 -15.24 -2.29 -15.90
N LYS A 183 -14.94 -3.19 -16.84
CA LYS A 183 -13.98 -2.95 -17.93
C LYS A 183 -14.65 -2.21 -19.07
N HIS A 184 -14.72 -0.89 -19.00
CA HIS A 184 -15.33 -0.09 -20.06
C HIS A 184 -14.38 0.28 -21.22
N GLY A 185 -13.25 -0.41 -21.39
CA GLY A 185 -12.25 -0.05 -22.41
C GLY A 185 -11.63 1.32 -22.14
N TRP A 186 -11.55 1.70 -20.85
CA TRP A 186 -10.89 2.91 -20.41
C TRP A 186 -9.38 2.80 -20.61
N PRO A 187 -8.66 3.93 -20.79
CA PRO A 187 -7.20 3.94 -20.93
C PRO A 187 -6.46 3.29 -19.75
N LEU A 188 -7.12 3.22 -18.59
CA LEU A 188 -6.61 2.64 -17.35
C LEU A 188 -6.30 1.14 -17.47
N ASP A 189 -7.06 0.39 -18.28
CA ASP A 189 -6.80 -1.03 -18.53
C ASP A 189 -5.44 -1.26 -19.20
N ASP A 190 -4.95 -0.27 -19.95
CA ASP A 190 -3.66 -0.36 -20.64
C ASP A 190 -2.49 -0.11 -19.69
N TRP A 191 -2.70 0.59 -18.58
CA TRP A 191 -1.66 0.80 -17.55
C TRP A 191 -1.17 -0.52 -16.96
N LEU A 192 -2.06 -1.52 -16.86
CA LEU A 192 -1.74 -2.87 -16.37
C LEU A 192 -0.98 -3.72 -17.40
N LYS A 193 -1.01 -3.36 -18.68
CA LYS A 193 -0.46 -4.16 -19.79
C LYS A 193 0.91 -3.68 -20.25
N VAL A 194 1.34 -2.53 -19.78
CA VAL A 194 2.52 -1.82 -20.29
C VAL A 194 3.66 -1.83 -19.28
N ASN A 195 4.90 -1.67 -19.77
CA ASN A 195 6.04 -1.50 -18.87
C ASN A 195 5.94 -0.18 -18.10
N VAL A 196 6.70 -0.06 -17.01
CA VAL A 196 6.67 1.08 -16.08
C VAL A 196 6.78 2.44 -16.78
N HIS A 197 7.68 2.58 -17.75
CA HIS A 197 7.87 3.84 -18.47
C HIS A 197 6.64 4.20 -19.31
N LEU A 198 6.09 3.22 -20.02
CA LEU A 198 4.89 3.44 -20.83
C LEU A 198 3.66 3.70 -19.94
N CYS A 199 3.56 3.05 -18.76
CA CYS A 199 2.54 3.38 -17.76
C CYS A 199 2.63 4.86 -17.35
N GLY A 200 3.84 5.36 -17.09
CA GLY A 200 4.06 6.77 -16.77
C GLY A 200 3.61 7.72 -17.89
N MET A 201 3.86 7.35 -19.16
CA MET A 201 3.41 8.13 -20.32
C MET A 201 1.89 8.15 -20.45
N GLU A 202 1.23 6.98 -20.33
CA GLU A 202 -0.23 6.87 -20.41
C GLU A 202 -0.92 7.64 -19.26
N LYS A 203 -0.35 7.57 -18.04
CA LYS A 203 -0.80 8.38 -16.90
C LYS A 203 -0.71 9.87 -17.17
N LEU A 204 0.43 10.33 -17.72
CA LEU A 204 0.62 11.75 -18.06
C LEU A 204 -0.34 12.19 -19.17
N PHE A 205 -0.54 11.35 -20.20
CA PHE A 205 -1.49 11.60 -21.28
C PHE A 205 -2.92 11.72 -20.76
N PHE A 206 -3.31 10.84 -19.84
CA PHE A 206 -4.60 10.89 -19.16
C PHE A 206 -4.79 12.21 -18.39
N LEU A 207 -3.81 12.65 -17.60
CA LEU A 207 -3.88 13.94 -16.90
C LEU A 207 -4.08 15.11 -17.86
N ILE A 208 -3.28 15.18 -18.93
CA ILE A 208 -3.24 16.33 -19.84
C ILE A 208 -4.48 16.40 -20.74
N LEU A 209 -5.07 15.26 -21.13
CA LEU A 209 -6.11 15.23 -22.17
C LEU A 209 -7.49 14.83 -21.68
N ARG A 210 -7.60 14.37 -20.42
CA ARG A 210 -8.87 13.90 -19.84
C ARG A 210 -9.24 14.58 -18.53
N ILE A 211 -8.28 15.21 -17.84
CA ILE A 211 -8.54 15.90 -16.56
C ILE A 211 -8.31 17.41 -16.66
N LEU A 212 -7.10 17.83 -17.08
CA LEU A 212 -6.71 19.24 -17.23
C LEU A 212 -7.25 19.84 -18.53
#